data_AF-A0A5C9CDA1-F1
#
_entry.id   AF-A0A5C9CDA1-F1
#
_cell.length_a   1.000
_cell.length_b   1.000
_cell.length_c   1.000
_cell.angle_alpha   90.00
_cell.angle_beta   90.00
_cell.angle_gamma   90.00
#
_symmetry.space_group_name_H-M   'P 1'
#
loop_
_entity.id
_entity.type
_entity.pdbx_description
1 polymer ?
#
loop_
_entity_poly.entity_id
_entity_poly.type
_entity_poly.pdbx_seq_one_letter_code
_entity_poly.pdbx_strand_id
1 'polypeptide(L)'
;MSSTLKLALRNLLRYQRRTLLTALLITLGVVALLLFVAAAGSFKQTMVGSITDSMLGHLQVHRKGYTASMDNLPLTMSLQPKAVDKIEALL
;
A
#
# COMPACT_ATOMS: atom_id res chain seq x y z
N MET A 1 -11.22 48.30 -3.44
CA MET A 1 -10.99 46.83 -3.56
C MET A 1 -12.29 46.04 -3.78
N SER A 2 -13.41 46.37 -3.12
CA SER A 2 -14.69 45.66 -3.32
C SER A 2 -15.31 45.85 -4.71
N SER A 3 -15.11 47.01 -5.34
CA SER A 3 -15.62 47.33 -6.68
C SER A 3 -14.94 46.52 -7.79
N THR A 4 -13.62 46.34 -7.71
CA THR A 4 -12.85 45.55 -8.67
C THR A 4 -13.18 44.06 -8.59
N LEU A 5 -13.35 43.53 -7.36
CA LEU A 5 -13.83 42.15 -7.14
C LEU A 5 -15.24 41.92 -7.72
N LYS A 6 -16.18 42.86 -7.49
CA LYS A 6 -17.53 42.79 -8.09
C LYS A 6 -17.49 42.81 -9.62
N LEU A 7 -16.60 43.61 -10.20
CA LEU A 7 -16.45 43.71 -11.65
C LEU A 7 -15.87 42.43 -12.24
N ALA A 8 -14.83 41.87 -11.61
CA ALA A 8 -14.21 40.60 -12.01
C ALA A 8 -15.21 39.44 -11.94
N LEU A 9 -16.02 39.36 -10.88
CA LEU A 9 -17.02 38.31 -10.73
C LEU A 9 -18.12 38.40 -11.79
N ARG A 10 -18.64 39.62 -12.08
CA ARG A 10 -19.60 39.81 -13.18
C ARG A 10 -19.00 39.47 -14.54
N ASN A 11 -17.72 39.75 -14.74
CA ASN A 11 -17.01 39.38 -15.97
C ASN A 11 -16.93 37.86 -16.13
N LEU A 12 -16.60 37.16 -15.05
CA LEU A 12 -16.52 35.70 -15.02
C LEU A 12 -17.89 35.05 -15.29
N LEU A 13 -18.95 35.58 -14.66
CA LEU A 13 -20.34 35.14 -14.88
C LEU A 13 -20.89 35.48 -16.26
N ARG A 14 -20.32 36.47 -16.96
CA ARG A 14 -20.71 36.83 -18.34
C ARG A 14 -20.06 35.89 -19.36
N TYR A 15 -18.82 35.47 -19.15
CA TYR A 15 -18.07 34.59 -20.06
C TYR A 15 -18.02 33.12 -19.59
N GLN A 16 -19.18 32.57 -19.22
CA GLN A 16 -19.29 31.28 -18.54
C GLN A 16 -18.59 30.12 -19.25
N ARG A 17 -18.69 30.02 -20.59
CA ARG A 17 -18.09 28.91 -21.34
C ARG A 17 -16.56 28.86 -21.20
N ARG A 18 -15.90 30.02 -21.33
CA ARG A 18 -14.44 30.12 -21.22
C ARG A 18 -13.98 29.89 -19.78
N THR A 19 -14.67 30.52 -18.82
CA THR A 19 -14.39 30.33 -17.40
C THR A 19 -14.53 28.87 -16.99
N LEU A 20 -15.61 28.20 -17.41
CA LEU A 20 -15.85 26.81 -17.08
C LEU A 20 -14.72 25.92 -17.58
N LEU A 21 -14.30 26.04 -18.84
CA LEU A 21 -13.19 25.25 -19.38
C LEU A 21 -11.90 25.46 -18.58
N THR A 22 -11.56 26.71 -18.25
CA THR A 22 -10.36 27.01 -17.47
C THR A 22 -10.45 26.52 -16.03
N ALA A 23 -11.58 26.69 -15.37
CA ALA A 23 -11.79 26.22 -14.01
C ALA A 23 -11.73 24.70 -13.96
N LEU A 24 -12.36 24.02 -14.92
CA LEU A 24 -12.40 22.57 -15.01
C LEU A 24 -10.99 21.99 -15.21
N LEU A 25 -10.20 22.58 -16.12
CA LEU A 25 -8.80 22.21 -16.33
C LEU A 25 -7.98 22.32 -15.02
N ILE A 26 -8.11 23.42 -14.29
CA ILE A 26 -7.41 23.63 -13.02
C ILE A 26 -7.88 22.61 -11.98
N THR A 27 -9.20 22.42 -11.84
CA THR A 27 -9.76 21.48 -10.85
C THR A 27 -9.31 20.05 -11.11
N LEU A 28 -9.30 19.60 -12.36
CA LEU A 28 -8.82 18.26 -12.70
C LEU A 28 -7.35 18.06 -12.33
N GLY A 29 -6.50 19.05 -12.63
CA GLY A 29 -5.08 19.00 -12.25
C GLY A 29 -4.88 18.95 -10.74
N VAL A 30 -5.61 19.77 -9.98
CA VAL A 30 -5.53 19.81 -8.52
C VAL A 30 -6.06 18.51 -7.91
N VAL A 31 -7.18 17.98 -8.40
CA VAL A 31 -7.74 16.70 -7.92
C VAL A 31 -6.76 15.55 -8.15
N ALA A 32 -6.16 15.47 -9.34
CA ALA A 32 -5.14 14.46 -9.63
C ALA A 32 -3.94 14.55 -8.69
N LEU A 33 -3.43 15.77 -8.44
CA LEU A 33 -2.35 16.02 -7.50
C LEU A 33 -2.73 15.60 -6.07
N LEU A 34 -3.91 15.97 -5.60
CA LEU A 34 -4.39 15.63 -4.26
C LEU A 34 -4.56 14.12 -4.08
N LEU A 35 -5.11 13.43 -5.07
CA LEU A 35 -5.23 11.98 -5.06
C LEU A 35 -3.86 11.30 -4.97
N PHE A 36 -2.88 11.78 -5.74
CA PHE A 36 -1.52 11.24 -5.69
C PHE A 36 -0.87 11.44 -4.32
N VAL A 37 -0.94 12.65 -3.76
CA VAL A 37 -0.36 12.96 -2.44
C VAL A 37 -1.05 12.18 -1.33
N ALA A 38 -2.38 12.11 -1.35
CA ALA A 38 -3.15 11.39 -0.36
C ALA A 38 -2.89 9.87 -0.43
N ALA A 39 -2.83 9.30 -1.64
CA ALA A 39 -2.50 7.89 -1.84
C ALA A 39 -1.08 7.59 -1.34
N ALA A 40 -0.08 8.38 -1.74
CA ALA A 40 1.31 8.20 -1.28
C ALA A 40 1.44 8.33 0.25
N GLY A 41 0.76 9.30 0.85
CA GLY A 41 0.69 9.45 2.31
C GLY A 41 0.02 8.26 2.99
N SER A 42 -1.09 7.77 2.43
CA SER A 42 -1.82 6.60 2.92
C SER A 42 -0.98 5.33 2.84
N PHE A 43 -0.25 5.11 1.74
CA PHE A 43 0.66 3.97 1.61
C PHE A 43 1.79 4.05 2.62
N LYS A 44 2.38 5.23 2.84
CA LYS A 44 3.39 5.43 3.87
C LYS A 44 2.83 5.11 5.26
N GLN A 45 1.65 5.62 5.59
CA GLN A 45 1.04 5.41 6.90
C GLN A 45 0.60 3.96 7.10
N THR A 46 0.09 3.29 6.06
CA THR A 46 -0.25 1.87 6.09
C THR A 46 1.01 1.02 6.18
N MET A 47 2.09 1.34 5.48
CA MET A 47 3.36 0.62 5.58
C MET A 47 3.97 0.77 6.97
N VAL A 48 3.97 1.98 7.53
CA VAL A 48 4.39 2.22 8.92
C VAL A 48 3.46 1.48 9.89
N GLY A 49 2.15 1.51 9.67
CA GLY A 49 1.18 0.73 10.42
C GLY A 49 1.48 -0.76 10.37
N SER A 50 1.56 -1.38 9.20
CA SER A 50 1.89 -2.80 9.05
C SER A 50 3.24 -3.17 9.66
N ILE A 51 4.27 -2.34 9.53
CA ILE A 51 5.59 -2.60 10.12
C ILE A 51 5.54 -2.45 11.65
N THR A 52 4.94 -1.39 12.17
CA THR A 52 4.90 -1.12 13.61
C THR A 52 3.90 -2.02 14.34
N ASP A 53 2.73 -2.26 13.76
CA ASP A 53 1.62 -3.04 14.33
C ASP A 53 1.84 -4.57 14.17
N SER A 54 2.72 -5.01 13.24
CA SER A 54 3.15 -6.43 13.16
C SER A 54 4.50 -6.73 13.83
N MET A 55 5.44 -5.77 13.92
CA MET A 55 6.73 -6.02 14.60
C MET A 55 6.66 -5.84 16.12
N LEU A 56 5.61 -5.21 16.63
CA LEU A 56 5.27 -5.18 18.06
C LEU A 56 4.13 -6.17 18.34
N GLY A 57 4.33 -7.45 18.00
CA GLY A 57 3.49 -8.50 18.56
C GLY A 57 3.55 -8.41 20.09
N HIS A 58 2.48 -7.90 20.72
CA HIS A 58 2.45 -7.57 22.15
C HIS A 58 2.72 -8.76 23.09
N LEU A 59 2.71 -10.00 22.58
CA LEU A 59 3.28 -11.17 23.25
C LEU A 59 3.21 -12.35 22.28
N GLN A 60 4.35 -12.89 21.86
CA GLN A 60 4.41 -14.11 21.04
C GLN A 60 4.83 -15.29 21.92
N VAL A 61 3.84 -16.04 22.42
CA VAL A 61 4.09 -17.27 23.19
C VAL A 61 4.44 -18.38 22.21
N HIS A 62 5.74 -18.60 22.03
CA HIS A 62 6.27 -19.75 21.31
C HIS A 62 6.67 -20.85 22.29
N ARG A 63 6.32 -22.11 21.98
CA ARG A 63 6.85 -23.27 22.70
C ARG A 63 8.37 -23.32 22.48
N LYS A 64 9.15 -23.59 23.54
CA LYS A 64 10.62 -23.74 23.49
C LYS A 64 11.01 -24.57 22.25
N GLY A 65 11.74 -23.95 21.31
CA GLY A 65 12.30 -24.63 20.13
C GLY A 65 11.72 -24.25 18.76
N TYR A 66 10.65 -23.44 18.68
CA TYR A 66 10.01 -23.11 17.39
C TYR A 66 10.86 -22.20 16.48
N THR A 67 11.68 -21.32 17.06
CA THR A 67 12.57 -20.42 16.29
C THR A 67 13.78 -21.14 15.67
N ALA A 68 14.02 -22.41 16.01
CA ALA A 68 15.08 -23.23 15.40
C ALA A 68 14.61 -24.00 14.15
N SER A 69 13.31 -23.96 13.83
CA SER A 69 12.69 -24.79 12.79
C SER A 69 12.31 -24.03 11.51
N MET A 70 12.61 -22.73 11.40
CA MET A 70 12.41 -21.95 10.17
C MET A 70 13.68 -21.85 9.32
N ASP A 71 14.86 -21.72 9.93
CA ASP A 71 16.13 -21.73 9.18
C ASP A 71 16.54 -23.13 8.70
N ASN A 72 15.94 -24.16 9.28
CA ASN A 72 16.03 -25.53 8.79
C ASN A 72 14.63 -25.95 8.38
N LEU A 73 14.29 -25.80 7.09
CA LEU A 73 13.35 -26.74 6.46
C LEU A 73 13.66 -28.12 7.03
N PRO A 74 12.69 -28.83 7.63
CA PRO A 74 12.99 -30.10 8.28
C PRO A 74 13.49 -31.07 7.21
N LEU A 75 14.83 -31.19 7.12
CA LEU A 75 15.55 -32.25 6.42
C LEU A 75 15.15 -33.64 6.97
N THR A 76 14.37 -33.66 8.05
CA THR A 76 13.74 -34.84 8.64
C THR A 76 12.45 -35.27 7.92
N MET A 77 11.89 -34.48 7.01
CA MET A 77 10.79 -34.88 6.11
C MET A 77 11.28 -35.26 4.70
N SER A 78 12.58 -35.33 4.47
CA SER A 78 13.14 -35.99 3.30
C SER A 78 13.21 -37.50 3.56
N LEU A 79 12.73 -38.31 2.61
CA LEU A 79 12.82 -39.77 2.67
C LEU A 79 14.24 -40.19 3.06
N GLN A 80 14.37 -40.91 4.17
CA GLN A 80 15.65 -41.44 4.60
C GLN A 80 16.21 -42.37 3.50
N PRO A 81 17.53 -42.37 3.23
CA PRO A 81 18.12 -43.14 2.13
C PRO A 81 17.68 -44.62 2.10
N LYS A 82 17.55 -45.23 3.29
CA LYS A 82 17.08 -46.62 3.44
C LYS A 82 15.63 -46.88 2.98
N ALA A 83 14.79 -45.84 2.94
CA ALA A 83 13.42 -45.95 2.43
C ALA A 83 13.40 -45.85 0.89
N VAL A 84 14.39 -45.20 0.29
CA VAL A 84 14.56 -45.13 -1.17
C VAL A 84 15.04 -46.48 -1.70
N ASP A 85 16.02 -47.11 -1.05
CA ASP A 85 16.53 -48.45 -1.44
C ASP A 85 15.43 -49.53 -1.44
N LYS A 86 14.45 -49.43 -0.52
CA LYS A 86 13.31 -50.36 -0.46
C LYS A 86 12.33 -50.17 -1.61
N ILE A 87 12.18 -48.97 -2.12
CA ILE A 87 11.30 -48.66 -3.25
C ILE A 87 11.95 -49.12 -4.56
N GLU A 88 13.27 -48.97 -4.69
CA GLU A 88 14.04 -49.41 -5.85
C GLU A 88 14.14 -50.94 -5.95
N ALA A 89 14.16 -51.66 -4.81
CA ALA A 89 14.12 -53.13 -4.80
C ALA A 89 12.73 -53.74 -5.14
N LEU A 90 11.67 -52.91 -5.16
CA LEU A 90 10.28 -53.31 -5.43
C LEU A 90 9.85 -52.99 -6.88
N LEU A 91 10.71 -52.33 -7.66
CA LEU A 91 10.49 -51.89 -9.04
C LEU A 91 11.33 -52.75 -10.00
#